data_AF-A0A2S0MCF0-F1
#
_entry.id   AF-A0A2S0MCF0-F1
#
_cell.length_a   1.000
_cell.length_b   1.000
_cell.length_c   1.000
_cell.angle_alpha   90.00
_cell.angle_beta   90.00
_cell.angle_gamma   90.00
#
_symmetry.space_group_name_H-M   'P 1'
#
loop_
_entity.id
_entity.type
_entity.pdbx_description
1 polymer ?
#
loop_
_entity_poly.entity_id
_entity_poly.type
_entity_poly.pdbx_seq_one_letter_code
_entity_poly.pdbx_strand_id
1 'polypeptide(L)'
;MAAPAANGQKGYIGLYSLFLRGNAMSVARPTTLDDLPRTAASNVKKLGWRGVMREVGRTGSMVVTNHDRPEAVILSLDEYRALVLAAEASLRSSHSALDTLRHDFDERLAALTTPDAGERLRDVFGQSPALGGQVRAGQGY
;
A
#
# COMPACT_ATOMS: atom_id res chain seq x y z
N MET A 1 -20.04 -57.30 -7.35
CA MET A 1 -21.02 -56.27 -6.94
C MET A 1 -20.32 -55.40 -5.89
N ALA A 2 -19.99 -54.17 -6.25
CA ALA A 2 -19.19 -53.24 -5.46
C ALA A 2 -20.04 -52.01 -5.09
N ALA A 3 -19.92 -51.51 -3.86
CA ALA A 3 -20.34 -50.17 -3.41
C ALA A 3 -19.78 -49.91 -1.98
N PRO A 4 -19.67 -48.66 -1.49
CA PRO A 4 -18.46 -47.86 -1.67
C PRO A 4 -17.89 -47.28 -0.35
N ALA A 5 -16.64 -46.77 -0.45
CA ALA A 5 -15.95 -46.06 0.63
C ALA A 5 -16.42 -44.59 0.73
N ALA A 6 -16.76 -44.16 1.94
CA ALA A 6 -17.10 -42.77 2.26
C ALA A 6 -15.85 -41.99 2.71
N ASN A 7 -15.69 -40.83 2.08
CA ASN A 7 -14.61 -39.86 2.22
C ASN A 7 -14.77 -39.04 3.52
N GLY A 8 -13.75 -39.09 4.40
CA GLY A 8 -13.76 -38.42 5.70
C GLY A 8 -13.27 -36.98 5.64
N GLN A 9 -14.20 -36.04 5.58
CA GLN A 9 -14.00 -34.62 5.90
C GLN A 9 -13.55 -34.50 7.37
N LYS A 10 -12.36 -33.93 7.63
CA LYS A 10 -11.94 -33.54 8.98
C LYS A 10 -11.82 -32.02 9.04
N GLY A 11 -12.83 -31.41 9.65
CA GLY A 11 -12.82 -30.01 10.06
C GLY A 11 -11.82 -29.78 11.20
N TYR A 12 -11.23 -28.59 11.23
CA TYR A 12 -10.50 -28.08 12.38
C TYR A 12 -11.18 -26.80 12.85
N ILE A 13 -11.87 -26.93 13.98
CA ILE A 13 -12.31 -25.82 14.83
C ILE A 13 -11.39 -25.88 16.05
N GLY A 14 -10.74 -24.77 16.38
CA GLY A 14 -9.83 -24.73 17.53
C GLY A 14 -9.27 -23.33 17.78
N LEU A 15 -9.98 -22.59 18.62
CA LEU A 15 -9.56 -21.35 19.27
C LEU A 15 -8.16 -21.46 19.87
N TYR A 16 -7.26 -20.54 19.53
CA TYR A 16 -6.21 -20.06 20.44
C TYR A 16 -5.87 -18.60 20.13
N SER A 17 -6.40 -17.70 20.97
CA SER A 17 -5.82 -16.38 21.22
C SER A 17 -4.82 -16.48 22.39
N LEU A 18 -3.89 -15.53 22.38
CA LEU A 18 -2.86 -15.22 23.39
C LEU A 18 -1.54 -16.01 23.30
N PHE A 19 -0.52 -15.39 22.71
CA PHE A 19 0.78 -15.16 23.36
C PHE A 19 1.52 -14.05 22.60
N LEU A 20 1.52 -12.84 23.17
CA LEU A 20 2.51 -11.81 22.86
C LEU A 20 3.80 -12.17 23.59
N ARG A 21 4.89 -12.41 22.88
CA ARG A 21 6.24 -12.07 23.34
C ARG A 21 7.17 -11.89 22.15
N GLY A 22 7.90 -10.78 22.19
CA GLY A 22 8.53 -10.16 21.04
C GLY A 22 9.74 -10.90 20.48
N ASN A 23 9.95 -10.64 19.19
CA ASN A 23 11.19 -10.05 18.72
C ASN A 23 10.84 -9.25 17.46
N ALA A 24 10.67 -7.93 17.63
CA ALA A 24 10.74 -7.01 16.51
C ALA A 24 12.21 -6.93 16.05
N MET A 25 12.70 -8.00 15.42
CA MET A 25 13.81 -7.85 14.51
C MET A 25 13.24 -7.11 13.30
N SER A 26 13.67 -5.87 13.12
CA SER A 26 13.59 -5.18 11.85
C SER A 26 14.46 -5.95 10.86
N VAL A 27 13.89 -7.02 10.30
CA VAL A 27 14.39 -7.60 9.06
C VAL A 27 14.04 -6.59 8.00
N ALA A 28 15.06 -6.07 7.30
CA ALA A 28 14.86 -5.20 6.15
C ALA A 28 13.81 -5.85 5.24
N ARG A 29 12.67 -5.18 5.09
CA ARG A 29 11.54 -5.72 4.33
C ARG A 29 12.01 -5.88 2.89
N PRO A 30 11.95 -7.09 2.30
CA PRO A 30 12.32 -7.26 0.91
C PRO A 30 11.46 -6.34 0.05
N THR A 31 12.10 -5.43 -0.68
CA THR A 31 11.43 -4.42 -1.50
C THR A 31 11.02 -4.98 -2.86
N THR A 32 11.57 -6.12 -3.25
CA THR A 32 11.25 -6.82 -4.50
C THR A 32 10.97 -8.30 -4.25
N LEU A 33 10.21 -8.92 -5.15
CA LEU A 33 9.91 -10.35 -5.09
C LEU A 33 11.19 -11.20 -5.20
N ASP A 34 12.25 -10.65 -5.78
CA ASP A 34 13.52 -11.34 -6.01
C ASP A 34 14.34 -11.54 -4.75
N ASP A 35 14.13 -10.70 -3.74
CA ASP A 35 14.83 -10.76 -2.45
C ASP A 35 14.24 -11.81 -1.50
N LEU A 36 13.09 -12.40 -1.85
CA LEU A 36 12.44 -13.40 -1.01
C LEU A 36 13.05 -14.80 -1.21
N PRO A 37 13.16 -15.59 -0.12
CA PRO A 37 13.46 -17.01 -0.22
C PRO A 37 12.50 -17.71 -1.19
N ARG A 38 13.03 -18.57 -2.06
CA ARG A 38 12.24 -19.28 -3.08
C ARG A 38 12.11 -20.75 -2.74
N THR A 39 10.93 -21.30 -3.00
CA THR A 39 10.69 -22.73 -3.01
C THR A 39 9.96 -23.13 -4.28
N ALA A 40 10.43 -24.19 -4.95
CA ALA A 40 9.66 -24.78 -6.04
C ALA A 40 8.36 -25.40 -5.49
N ALA A 41 7.28 -25.36 -6.27
CA ALA A 41 6.01 -26.01 -5.94
C ALA A 41 6.16 -27.53 -5.72
N SER A 42 7.14 -28.15 -6.39
CA SER A 42 7.52 -29.54 -6.16
C SER A 42 8.15 -29.76 -4.78
N ASN A 43 8.91 -28.79 -4.27
CA ASN A 43 9.49 -28.84 -2.92
C ASN A 43 8.43 -28.62 -1.84
N VAL A 44 7.38 -27.83 -2.11
CA VAL A 44 6.22 -27.70 -1.21
C VAL A 44 5.55 -29.06 -1.01
N LYS A 45 5.42 -29.85 -2.08
CA LYS A 45 4.86 -31.22 -2.02
C LYS A 45 5.78 -32.19 -1.27
N LYS A 46 7.11 -32.07 -1.44
CA LYS A 46 8.11 -32.96 -0.80
C LYS A 46 8.34 -32.65 0.69
N LEU A 47 8.52 -31.37 1.04
CA LEU A 47 8.73 -30.90 2.42
C LEU A 47 7.43 -30.97 3.24
N GLY A 48 6.30 -31.01 2.55
CA GLY A 48 4.98 -30.89 3.13
C GLY A 48 4.71 -29.49 3.67
N TRP A 49 3.42 -29.20 3.90
CA TRP A 49 2.98 -27.89 4.40
C TRP A 49 3.68 -27.46 5.69
N ARG A 50 3.91 -28.39 6.62
CA ARG A 50 4.64 -28.12 7.88
C ARG A 50 6.08 -27.66 7.67
N GLY A 51 6.78 -28.19 6.67
CA GLY A 51 8.15 -27.79 6.36
C GLY A 51 8.19 -26.36 5.83
N VAL A 52 7.28 -26.03 4.93
CA VAL A 52 7.13 -24.68 4.36
C VAL A 52 6.81 -23.65 5.45
N MET A 53 5.85 -23.96 6.34
CA MET A 53 5.47 -23.02 7.39
C MET A 53 6.55 -22.81 8.46
N ARG A 54 7.43 -23.79 8.72
CA ARG A 54 8.61 -23.55 9.58
C ARG A 54 9.56 -22.54 8.97
N GLU A 55 9.80 -22.66 7.66
CA GLU A 55 10.70 -21.74 6.96
C GLU A 55 10.09 -20.33 6.90
N VAL A 56 8.81 -20.21 6.55
CA VAL A 56 8.06 -18.95 6.60
C VAL A 56 8.03 -18.36 8.01
N GLY A 57 7.93 -19.18 9.05
CA GLY A 57 8.02 -18.72 10.44
C GLY A 57 9.38 -18.11 10.79
N ARG A 58 10.46 -18.54 10.12
CA ARG A 58 11.81 -18.04 10.31
C ARG A 58 12.11 -16.81 9.45
N THR A 59 11.64 -16.79 8.21
CA THR A 59 11.95 -15.74 7.22
C THR A 59 10.87 -14.67 7.09
N GLY A 60 9.68 -14.91 7.65
CA GLY A 60 8.50 -14.03 7.54
C GLY A 60 7.74 -14.19 6.22
N SER A 61 8.42 -14.53 5.13
CA SER A 61 7.82 -14.70 3.80
C SER A 61 8.62 -15.65 2.90
N MET A 62 7.96 -16.18 1.88
CA MET A 62 8.56 -17.07 0.87
C MET A 62 7.80 -17.02 -0.45
N VAL A 63 8.52 -17.05 -1.57
CA VAL A 63 7.95 -17.16 -2.91
C VAL A 63 7.90 -18.63 -3.32
N VAL A 64 6.73 -19.06 -3.80
CA VAL A 64 6.54 -20.34 -4.45
C VAL A 64 6.69 -20.16 -5.95
N THR A 65 7.58 -20.95 -6.56
CA THR A 65 7.83 -20.93 -8.00
C THR A 65 7.38 -22.22 -8.69
N ASN A 66 7.01 -22.11 -9.96
CA ASN A 66 6.84 -23.22 -10.87
C ASN A 66 7.78 -23.04 -12.05
N HIS A 67 8.65 -24.02 -12.29
CA HIS A 67 9.72 -23.92 -13.30
C HIS A 67 10.41 -22.54 -13.26
N ASP A 68 10.80 -22.11 -12.06
CA ASP A 68 11.45 -20.82 -11.73
C ASP A 68 10.60 -19.54 -11.91
N ARG A 69 9.36 -19.67 -12.38
CA ARG A 69 8.41 -18.56 -12.42
C ARG A 69 7.70 -18.39 -11.07
N PRO A 70 7.72 -17.20 -10.44
CA PRO A 70 6.92 -16.93 -9.25
C PRO A 70 5.42 -17.12 -9.53
N GLU A 71 4.75 -17.92 -8.71
CA GLU A 71 3.29 -18.16 -8.80
C GLU A 71 2.53 -17.67 -7.57
N ALA A 72 3.12 -17.80 -6.38
CA ALA A 72 2.47 -17.41 -5.13
C ALA A 72 3.49 -16.92 -4.11
N VAL A 73 3.03 -16.16 -3.12
CA VAL A 73 3.80 -15.77 -1.94
C VAL A 73 3.09 -16.29 -0.71
N ILE A 74 3.84 -16.95 0.17
CA ILE A 74 3.37 -17.38 1.48
C ILE A 74 3.94 -16.39 2.49
N LEU A 75 3.06 -15.79 3.28
CA LEU A 75 3.40 -14.84 4.33
C LEU A 75 3.09 -15.46 5.69
N SER A 76 3.88 -15.12 6.69
CA SER A 76 3.46 -15.28 8.07
C SER A 76 2.22 -14.40 8.34
N LEU A 77 1.43 -14.78 9.33
CA LEU A 77 0.22 -14.01 9.66
C LEU A 77 0.56 -12.59 10.14
N ASP A 78 1.70 -12.43 10.83
CA ASP A 78 2.15 -11.13 11.32
C ASP A 78 2.62 -10.23 10.17
N GLU A 79 3.33 -10.79 9.19
CA GLU A 79 3.74 -10.03 8.00
C GLU A 79 2.53 -9.62 7.14
N TYR A 80 1.56 -10.53 6.99
CA TYR A 80 0.30 -10.21 6.31
C TYR A 80 -0.45 -9.07 7.02
N ARG A 81 -0.58 -9.12 8.35
CA ARG A 81 -1.23 -8.04 9.12
C ARG A 81 -0.49 -6.72 8.97
N ALA A 82 0.84 -6.73 9.06
CA ALA A 82 1.66 -5.53 8.87
C ALA A 82 1.47 -4.93 7.48
N LEU A 83 1.37 -5.76 6.43
CA LEU A 83 1.09 -5.33 5.07
C LEU A 83 -0.28 -4.65 4.95
N VAL A 84 -1.33 -5.27 5.50
CA VAL A 84 -2.69 -4.70 5.48
C VAL A 84 -2.73 -3.35 6.20
N LEU A 85 -2.15 -3.27 7.41
CA LEU A 85 -2.12 -2.02 8.18
C LEU A 85 -1.36 -0.91 7.45
N ALA A 86 -0.23 -1.23 6.82
CA ALA A 86 0.55 -0.26 6.04
C ALA A 86 -0.22 0.23 4.81
N ALA A 87 -0.90 -0.68 4.09
CA ALA A 87 -1.72 -0.32 2.94
C ALA A 87 -2.89 0.59 3.34
N GLU A 88 -3.60 0.27 4.42
CA GLU A 88 -4.67 1.12 4.95
C GLU A 88 -4.16 2.49 5.39
N ALA A 89 -3.02 2.55 6.07
CA ALA A 89 -2.41 3.82 6.48
C ALA A 89 -2.04 4.69 5.27
N SER A 90 -1.48 4.08 4.22
CA SER A 90 -1.18 4.78 2.97
C SER A 90 -2.44 5.33 2.30
N LEU A 91 -3.51 4.53 2.23
CA LEU A 91 -4.78 4.97 1.64
C LEU A 91 -5.40 6.14 2.42
N ARG A 92 -5.38 6.07 3.76
CA ARG A 92 -5.87 7.17 4.61
C ARG A 92 -5.06 8.44 4.41
N SER A 93 -3.73 8.34 4.35
CA SER A 93 -2.85 9.48 4.10
C SER A 93 -3.16 10.12 2.75
N SER A 94 -3.32 9.32 1.69
CA SER A 94 -3.68 9.82 0.37
C SER A 94 -5.04 10.51 0.37
N HIS A 95 -6.04 9.95 1.05
CA HIS A 95 -7.36 10.57 1.17
C HIS A 95 -7.29 11.93 1.88
N SER A 96 -6.59 12.00 3.01
CA SER A 96 -6.42 13.26 3.75
C SER A 96 -5.69 14.34 2.93
N ALA A 97 -4.73 13.94 2.09
CA ALA A 97 -4.02 14.87 1.22
C ALA A 97 -4.96 15.41 0.11
N LEU A 98 -5.82 14.56 -0.45
CA LEU A 98 -6.82 14.98 -1.45
C LEU A 98 -7.89 15.89 -0.85
N ASP A 99 -8.35 15.60 0.37
CA ASP A 99 -9.32 16.45 1.07
C ASP A 99 -8.75 17.84 1.34
N THR A 100 -7.47 17.92 1.74
CA THR A 100 -6.77 19.19 1.93
C THR A 100 -6.68 19.98 0.63
N LEU A 101 -6.26 19.33 -0.47
CA LEU A 101 -6.18 19.97 -1.78
C LEU A 101 -7.54 20.45 -2.28
N ARG A 102 -8.60 19.67 -2.02
CA ARG A 102 -9.96 20.05 -2.38
C ARG A 102 -10.41 21.28 -1.59
N HIS A 103 -10.19 21.28 -0.27
CA HIS A 103 -10.51 22.42 0.58
C HIS A 103 -9.81 23.69 0.09
N ASP A 104 -8.51 23.63 -0.16
CA ASP A 104 -7.74 24.78 -0.64
C ASP A 104 -8.22 25.29 -2.00
N PHE A 105 -8.65 24.38 -2.88
CA PHE A 105 -9.22 24.75 -4.17
C PHE A 105 -10.58 25.43 -4.01
N ASP A 106 -11.47 24.85 -3.19
CA ASP A 106 -12.81 25.38 -2.94
C ASP A 106 -12.72 26.77 -2.26
N GLU A 107 -11.78 26.98 -1.35
CA GLU A 107 -11.52 28.29 -0.72
C GLU A 107 -11.08 29.34 -1.75
N ARG A 108 -10.13 28.99 -2.61
CA ARG A 108 -9.65 29.89 -3.68
C ARG A 108 -10.74 30.19 -4.71
N LEU A 109 -11.56 29.20 -5.05
CA LEU A 109 -12.69 29.38 -5.96
C LEU A 109 -13.75 30.28 -5.33
N ALA A 110 -14.08 30.08 -4.06
CA ALA A 110 -15.03 30.91 -3.33
C ALA A 110 -14.62 32.38 -3.37
N ALA A 111 -13.33 32.69 -3.15
CA ALA A 111 -12.78 34.04 -3.22
C ALA A 111 -12.93 34.70 -4.60
N LEU A 112 -12.95 33.93 -5.69
CA LEU A 112 -13.15 34.42 -7.06
C LEU A 112 -14.63 34.55 -7.44
N THR A 113 -15.51 33.86 -6.72
CA THR A 113 -16.97 33.89 -6.97
C THR A 113 -17.72 34.92 -6.11
N THR A 114 -17.02 35.68 -5.26
CA THR A 114 -17.67 36.73 -4.47
C THR A 114 -18.26 37.81 -5.38
N PRO A 115 -19.40 38.43 -5.02
CA PRO A 115 -20.05 39.43 -5.87
C PRO A 115 -19.14 40.62 -6.26
N ASP A 116 -18.18 40.95 -5.40
CA ASP A 116 -17.19 42.02 -5.57
C ASP A 116 -15.91 41.57 -6.30
N ALA A 117 -15.73 40.27 -6.56
CA ALA A 117 -14.50 39.73 -7.14
C ALA A 117 -14.14 40.37 -8.49
N GLY A 118 -15.15 40.61 -9.34
CA GLY A 118 -14.96 41.26 -10.65
C GLY A 118 -14.62 42.75 -10.55
N GLU A 119 -15.02 43.43 -9.48
CA GLU A 119 -14.63 44.82 -9.20
C GLU A 119 -13.20 44.87 -8.66
N ARG A 120 -12.87 44.01 -7.70
CA ARG A 120 -11.50 43.88 -7.18
C ARG A 120 -10.48 43.54 -8.25
N LEU A 121 -10.83 42.65 -9.19
CA LEU A 121 -9.96 42.32 -10.31
C LEU A 121 -9.73 43.53 -11.22
N ARG A 122 -10.78 44.29 -11.52
CA ARG A 122 -10.68 45.53 -12.31
C ARG A 122 -9.87 46.61 -11.59
N ASP A 123 -10.00 46.72 -10.28
CA ASP A 123 -9.22 47.66 -9.46
C ASP A 123 -7.72 47.31 -9.53
N VAL A 124 -7.36 46.03 -9.38
CA VAL A 124 -5.97 45.56 -9.55
C VAL A 124 -5.42 45.87 -10.95
N PHE A 125 -6.21 45.69 -12.01
CA PHE A 125 -5.79 46.06 -13.37
C PHE A 125 -5.76 47.58 -13.61
N GLY A 126 -6.56 48.35 -12.89
CA GLY A 126 -6.59 49.81 -12.94
C GLY A 126 -5.47 50.47 -12.14
N GLN A 127 -4.86 49.76 -11.19
CA GLN A 127 -3.68 50.23 -10.47
C GLN A 127 -2.50 50.39 -11.43
N SER A 128 -1.92 51.59 -11.46
CA SER A 128 -0.69 51.83 -12.21
C SER A 128 0.43 50.98 -11.61
N PRO A 129 1.08 50.09 -12.37
CA PRO A 129 2.13 49.26 -11.83
C PRO A 129 3.28 50.15 -11.37
N ALA A 130 3.60 50.10 -10.08
CA ALA A 130 4.79 50.73 -9.53
C ALA A 130 6.02 49.94 -10.02
N LEU A 131 6.46 50.23 -11.24
CA LEU A 131 7.53 49.48 -11.91
C LEU A 131 8.91 49.71 -11.31
N GLY A 132 9.08 50.58 -10.30
CA GLY A 132 10.38 50.79 -9.62
C GLY A 132 11.57 51.09 -10.55
N GLY A 133 11.32 51.51 -11.80
CA GLY A 133 12.33 51.67 -12.84
C GLY A 133 12.71 50.39 -13.62
N GLN A 134 12.14 49.22 -13.33
CA GLN A 134 12.37 47.99 -14.09
C GLN A 134 11.14 47.59 -14.91
N VAL A 135 11.23 47.80 -16.23
CA VAL A 135 10.32 47.17 -17.19
C VAL A 135 10.72 45.71 -17.35
N ARG A 136 9.94 44.79 -16.77
CA ARG A 136 10.06 43.36 -17.06
C ARG A 136 9.20 43.02 -18.28
N ALA A 137 9.69 43.38 -19.46
CA ALA A 137 9.13 42.84 -20.70
C ALA A 137 9.55 41.37 -20.79
N GLY A 138 8.58 40.46 -20.88
CA GLY A 138 8.86 39.05 -21.09
C GLY A 138 9.68 38.86 -22.36
N GLN A 139 10.75 38.07 -22.30
CA GLN A 139 11.40 37.60 -23.52
C GLN A 139 10.41 36.70 -24.24
N GLY A 140 9.81 37.23 -25.31
CA GLY A 140 9.01 36.44 -26.23
C GLY A 140 9.86 35.29 -26.78
N TYR A 141 9.26 34.10 -26.81
CA TYR A 141 9.75 32.94 -27.56
C TYR A 141 9.05 32.88 -28.91
#